data_AF-A0A2J1E0K7-F1
#
_entry.id   AF-A0A2J1E0K7-F1
#
_cell.length_a   1.000
_cell.length_b   1.000
_cell.length_c   1.000
_cell.angle_alpha   90.00
_cell.angle_beta   90.00
_cell.angle_gamma   90.00
#
_symmetry.space_group_name_H-M   'P 1'
#
loop_
_entity.id
_entity.type
_entity.pdbx_description
1 polymer ?
#
loop_
_entity_poly.entity_id
_entity_poly.type
_entity_poly.pdbx_seq_one_letter_code
_entity_poly.pdbx_strand_id
1 'polypeptide(L)' 'MSKFTVLSLGAGVQSTTILLMAIKGQLPRPDVAIFADTGAESQRTYAHLAWLTRVSGENSIPVLRIQAGDLKNNLL' A
#
# COMPACT_ATOMS: atom_id res chain seq x y z
N MET A 1 -8.27 20.27 -14.44
CA MET A 1 -8.37 19.03 -13.63
C MET A 1 -7.24 19.06 -12.62
N SER A 2 -7.49 18.77 -11.34
CA SER A 2 -6.42 18.57 -10.36
C SER A 2 -5.66 17.27 -10.65
N LYS A 3 -4.38 17.21 -10.29
CA LYS A 3 -3.52 16.04 -10.48
C LYS A 3 -3.90 14.95 -9.48
N PHE A 4 -4.23 13.75 -9.96
CA PHE A 4 -4.45 12.56 -9.13
C PHE A 4 -3.11 11.88 -8.85
N THR A 5 -2.81 11.57 -7.59
CA THR A 5 -1.54 11.00 -7.14
C THR A 5 -1.75 9.64 -6.48
N VAL A 6 -1.07 8.63 -7.01
CA VAL A 6 -1.09 7.26 -6.50
C VAL A 6 0.23 6.93 -5.82
N LEU A 7 0.17 6.37 -4.61
CA LEU A 7 1.31 5.76 -3.95
C LEU A 7 1.38 4.27 -4.31
N SER A 8 2.47 3.84 -4.96
CA SER A 8 2.80 2.42 -5.08
C SER A 8 3.28 1.90 -3.71
N LEU A 9 2.41 1.17 -3.01
CA LEU A 9 2.67 0.68 -1.66
C LEU A 9 3.22 -0.74 -1.73
N GLY A 10 4.49 -0.91 -1.40
CA GLY A 10 5.11 -2.24 -1.30
C GLY A 10 5.00 -2.88 0.09
N ALA A 11 4.43 -2.20 1.08
CA ALA A 11 4.43 -2.60 2.50
C ALA A 11 5.83 -2.84 3.11
N GLY A 12 6.91 -2.46 2.43
CA GLY A 12 8.27 -2.42 2.98
C GLY A 12 8.54 -1.12 3.76
N VAL A 13 9.75 -1.00 4.31
CA VAL A 13 10.17 0.16 5.12
C VAL A 13 10.00 1.48 4.37
N GLN A 14 10.46 1.58 3.13
CA GLN A 14 10.48 2.84 2.38
C GLN A 14 9.07 3.36 2.06
N SER A 15 8.22 2.52 1.46
CA SER A 15 6.85 2.91 1.12
C SER A 15 6.00 3.14 2.37
N THR A 16 6.30 2.43 3.47
CA THR A 16 5.68 2.69 4.79
C THR A 16 6.04 4.07 5.30
N THR A 17 7.33 4.44 5.26
CA THR A 17 7.79 5.77 5.67
C THR A 17 7.09 6.87 4.87
N ILE A 18 7.01 6.73 3.55
CA ILE A 18 6.33 7.71 2.69
C ILE A 18 4.86 7.85 3.09
N LEU A 19 4.13 6.74 3.27
CA LEU A 19 2.73 6.77 3.66
C LEU A 19 2.53 7.46 5.02
N LEU A 20 3.34 7.12 6.02
CA LEU A 20 3.24 7.70 7.36
C LEU A 20 3.64 9.18 7.39
N MET A 21 4.64 9.57 6.61
CA MET A 21 5.02 10.98 6.45
C MET A 21 3.93 11.78 5.74
N ALA A 22 3.27 11.20 4.73
CA ALA A 22 2.12 11.81 4.05
C ALA A 22 0.92 11.97 5.00
N ILE A 23 0.65 10.96 5.85
CA ILE A 23 -0.36 11.05 6.92
C ILE A 23 -0.04 12.20 7.89
N LYS A 24 1.24 12.36 8.26
CA LYS A 24 1.71 13.44 9.13
C LYS A 24 1.78 14.82 8.45
N GLY A 25 1.43 14.92 7.16
CA GLY A 25 1.53 16.16 6.40
C GLY A 25 2.97 16.60 6.09
N GLN A 26 3.95 15.72 6.24
CA GLN A 26 5.37 16.00 5.96
C GLN A 26 5.73 15.79 4.49
N LEU A 27 4.93 15.01 3.76
CA LEU A 27 5.04 14.80 2.32
C LEU A 27 3.69 15.09 1.66
N PRO A 28 3.67 15.37 0.34
CA PRO A 28 2.43 15.46 -0.42
C PRO A 28 1.55 14.22 -0.19
N ARG A 29 0.29 14.47 0.08
CA ARG A 29 -0.68 13.43 0.40
C ARG A 29 -1.15 12.74 -0.88
N PRO A 30 -1.03 11.41 -1.01
CA PRO A 30 -1.61 10.68 -2.13
C PRO A 30 -3.14 10.58 -1.99
N ASP A 31 -3.83 10.48 -3.12
CA ASP A 31 -5.27 10.23 -3.16
C ASP A 31 -5.59 8.77 -2.83
N VAL A 32 -4.66 7.86 -3.15
CA VAL A 32 -4.78 6.41 -2.91
C VAL A 32 -3.41 5.76 -2.82
N ALA A 33 -3.31 4.70 -2.01
CA ALA A 33 -2.17 3.79 -2.00
C ALA A 33 -2.60 2.44 -2.59
N ILE A 34 -1.78 1.85 -3.46
CA ILE A 34 -2.09 0.56 -4.10
C ILE A 34 -1.01 -0.45 -3.74
N PHE A 35 -1.44 -1.59 -3.18
CA PHE A 35 -0.61 -2.75 -2.95
C PHE A 35 -0.88 -3.78 -4.05
N ALA A 36 0.15 -4.08 -4.85
CA ALA A 36 0.11 -5.12 -5.87
C ALA A 36 0.37 -6.47 -5.22
N ASP A 37 -0.68 -7.25 -5.02
CA ASP A 37 -0.61 -8.54 -4.36
C ASP A 37 -0.32 -9.66 -5.36
N THR A 38 0.78 -10.36 -5.11
CA THR A 38 1.26 -11.48 -5.91
C THR A 38 0.84 -12.84 -5.36
N GLY A 39 0.28 -12.89 -4.16
CA GLY A 39 0.03 -14.15 -3.43
C GLY A 39 1.28 -14.78 -2.78
N ALA A 40 2.47 -14.21 -3.00
CA ALA A 40 3.75 -14.80 -2.56
C ALA A 40 4.34 -14.16 -1.29
N GLU A 41 3.64 -13.22 -0.68
CA GLU A 41 4.13 -12.49 0.49
C GLU A 41 4.13 -13.31 1.78
N SER A 42 5.01 -12.93 2.71
CA SER A 42 5.07 -13.54 4.03
C SER A 42 3.83 -13.18 4.89
N GLN A 43 3.49 -14.04 5.86
CA GLN A 43 2.43 -13.73 6.83
C GLN A 43 2.69 -12.42 7.59
N ARG A 44 3.96 -12.11 7.87
CA ARG A 44 4.36 -10.86 8.53
C ARG A 44 4.09 -9.66 7.62
N THR A 45 4.36 -9.77 6.32
CA THR A 45 4.02 -8.72 5.34
C THR A 45 2.52 -8.45 5.34
N TYR A 46 1.68 -9.49 5.31
CA TYR A 46 0.23 -9.31 5.34
C TYR A 46 -0.27 -8.69 6.65
N ALA A 47 0.29 -9.09 7.80
CA ALA A 47 -0.05 -8.47 9.09
C ALA A 47 0.32 -6.98 9.11
N HIS A 48 1.49 -6.63 8.56
CA HIS A 48 1.92 -5.24 8.41
C HIS A 48 1.03 -4.46 7.44
N LEU A 49 0.65 -5.05 6.30
CA LEU A 49 -0.28 -4.45 5.34
C LEU A 49 -1.65 -4.20 5.96
N ALA A 50 -2.16 -5.11 6.81
CA ALA A 50 -3.42 -4.92 7.52
C ALA A 50 -3.33 -3.73 8.50
N TRP A 51 -2.22 -3.62 9.22
CA TRP A 51 -1.95 -2.45 10.07
C TRP A 51 -1.88 -1.15 9.26
N LEU A 52 -1.14 -1.14 8.14
CA LEU A 52 -1.04 0.02 7.25
C LEU A 52 -2.41 0.43 6.70
N THR A 53 -3.22 -0.54 6.26
CA THR A 53 -4.57 -0.28 5.73
C THR A 53 -5.46 0.40 6.77
N ARG A 54 -5.41 -0.07 8.03
CA ARG A 54 -6.14 0.55 9.14
C ARG A 54 -5.68 1.99 9.40
N VAL A 55 -4.38 2.19 9.62
CA VAL A 55 -3.84 3.53 9.92
C VAL A 55 -4.08 4.51 8.77
N SER A 56 -3.92 4.05 7.54
CA SER A 56 -4.17 4.85 6.33
C SER A 56 -5.65 5.22 6.20
N GLY A 57 -6.56 4.27 6.44
CA GLY A 57 -8.01 4.49 6.41
C GLY A 57 -8.50 5.46 7.48
N GLU A 58 -8.01 5.34 8.71
CA GLU A 58 -8.26 6.30 9.81
C GLU A 58 -7.84 7.73 9.42
N ASN A 59 -6.85 7.84 8.54
CA ASN A 59 -6.33 9.10 8.04
C ASN A 59 -6.84 9.43 6.64
N SER A 60 -7.94 8.83 6.16
CA SER A 60 -8.60 9.10 4.87
C SER A 60 -7.73 8.89 3.61
N ILE A 61 -6.72 8.01 3.67
CA ILE A 61 -5.96 7.57 2.50
C ILE A 61 -6.34 6.10 2.26
N PRO A 62 -7.16 5.77 1.24
CA PRO A 62 -7.53 4.40 0.97
C PRO A 62 -6.31 3.57 0.54
N VAL A 63 -6.21 2.34 1.04
CA VAL A 63 -5.25 1.33 0.55
C VAL A 63 -6.04 0.29 -0.25
N LEU A 64 -5.75 0.17 -1.55
CA LEU A 64 -6.34 -0.83 -2.43
C LEU A 64 -5.36 -2.00 -2.59
N ARG A 65 -5.79 -3.21 -2.24
CA ARG A 65 -5.07 -4.44 -2.55
C ARG A 65 -5.60 -4.98 -3.88
N ILE A 66 -4.75 -5.04 -4.89
CA ILE A 66 -5.12 -5.51 -6.22
C ILE A 66 -4.31 -6.77 -6.54
N GLN A 67 -5.00 -7.83 -6.94
CA GLN A 67 -4.40 -9.08 -7.38
C GLN A 67 -4.76 -9.31 -8.85
N ALA A 68 -3.75 -9.55 -9.69
CA ALA A 68 -3.91 -9.86 -11.11
C ALA A 68 -3.12 -11.14 -11.44
N GLY A 69 -3.59 -12.27 -10.91
CA GLY A 69 -2.92 -13.56 -10.96
C GLY A 69 -2.20 -13.93 -9.66
N ASP A 70 -1.67 -15.15 -9.62
CA ASP A 70 -0.92 -15.68 -8.48
C ASP A 70 0.44 -16.14 -9.00
N LEU A 71 1.53 -15.61 -8.42
CA LEU A 71 2.88 -15.98 -8.85
C LEU A 71 3.16 -17.47 -8.67
N LYS A 72 2.50 -18.15 -7.72
CA LYS A 72 2.61 -19.61 -7.56
C LYS A 72 2.03 -20.39 -8.73
N ASN A 73 0.96 -19.85 -9.35
CA ASN A 73 0.28 -20.50 -10.47
C ASN A 73 0.92 -20.19 -11.83
N ASN A 74 1.80 -19.17 -11.89
CA ASN A 74 2.40 -18.69 -13.14
C ASN A 74 3.90 -19.00 -13.27
N LEU A 75 4.54 -19.51 -12.22
CA LEU A 75 5.96 -19.91 -12.22
C LEU A 75 6.18 -21.44 -12.13
N LEU A 76 5.10 -22.24 -12.08
CA LEU A 76 5.14 -23.71 -12.05
C LEU A 76 4.48 -24.29 -13.30
#